data_AF-A0A2L2YX67-F1
#
_entry.id   AF-A0A2L2YX67-F1
#
_cell.length_a   1.000
_cell.length_b   1.000
_cell.length_c   1.000
_cell.angle_alpha   90.00
_cell.angle_beta   90.00
_cell.angle_gamma   90.00
#
_symmetry.space_group_name_H-M   'P 1'
#
loop_
_entity.id
_entity.type
_entity.pdbx_description
1 polymer ?
#
loop_
_entity_poly.entity_id
_entity_poly.type
_entity_poly.pdbx_seq_one_letter_code
_entity_poly.pdbx_strand_id
1 'polypeptide(L)'
;QDVVTTEQPKQAIKQVLFRKNRIEVRAKEESSWCQSIPFFGRRRSKRIVSEFVEEDNSECVKVIKEFNNALAVFRDHLVHIAKQQDGPEIRDRIRETRRKCLELCVSANDIIMPQIKSDVADGIPVDSQQLVNLVCCTQLFVRELHKCQNLVQANPMDMTAFYEKKPRSSGVSVLDRLVLFKLLPMDYHKEELQSITRDVEKITDLLKEMKEFMPCERTDKLLLDENFLRWNKRAR
;
A
#
# COMPACT_ATOMS: atom_id res chain seq x y z
N GLN A 1 -42.15 -34.52 57.50
CA GLN A 1 -40.99 -35.35 57.11
C GLN A 1 -40.70 -35.06 55.67
N ASP A 2 -39.46 -34.64 55.48
CA ASP A 2 -38.82 -34.15 54.28
C ASP A 2 -38.75 -35.16 53.13
N VAL A 3 -38.33 -34.64 51.97
CA VAL A 3 -37.43 -35.26 50.96
C VAL A 3 -38.04 -35.66 49.60
N VAL A 4 -37.82 -34.71 48.67
CA VAL A 4 -37.17 -34.86 47.35
C VAL A 4 -38.04 -35.20 46.12
N THR A 5 -38.43 -34.09 45.50
CA THR A 5 -38.50 -33.79 44.07
C THR A 5 -37.40 -34.46 43.24
N THR A 6 -37.78 -35.20 42.20
CA THR A 6 -36.92 -35.48 41.03
C THR A 6 -37.66 -35.12 39.75
N GLU A 7 -37.87 -33.82 39.53
CA GLU A 7 -38.09 -33.31 38.18
C GLU A 7 -36.74 -33.26 37.46
N GLN A 8 -36.53 -34.15 36.48
CA GLN A 8 -35.48 -33.97 35.50
C GLN A 8 -35.95 -33.00 34.41
N PRO A 9 -35.32 -31.82 34.24
CA PRO A 9 -35.77 -30.82 33.29
C PRO A 9 -35.24 -31.14 31.88
N LYS A 10 -36.17 -31.19 30.91
CA LYS A 10 -35.94 -31.21 29.45
C LYS A 10 -35.27 -29.92 28.90
N GLN A 11 -34.42 -29.26 29.67
CA GLN A 11 -33.71 -28.04 29.28
C GLN A 11 -32.22 -28.23 28.99
N ALA A 12 -31.62 -29.39 29.31
CA ALA A 12 -30.20 -29.62 29.01
C ALA A 12 -29.91 -29.95 27.53
N ILE A 13 -30.90 -30.38 26.74
CA ILE A 13 -30.66 -30.83 25.36
C ILE A 13 -30.57 -29.65 24.37
N LYS A 14 -31.22 -28.51 24.65
CA LYS A 14 -31.12 -27.33 23.77
C LYS A 14 -29.83 -26.53 23.92
N GLN A 15 -29.14 -26.60 25.07
CA GLN A 15 -27.84 -25.95 25.23
C GLN A 15 -26.66 -26.77 24.66
N VAL A 16 -26.80 -28.09 24.54
CA VAL A 16 -25.76 -28.94 23.93
C VAL A 16 -25.78 -28.84 22.40
N LEU A 17 -26.95 -28.70 21.77
CA LEU A 17 -27.04 -28.48 20.32
C LEU A 17 -26.55 -27.08 19.88
N PHE A 18 -26.74 -26.04 20.70
CA PHE A 18 -26.21 -24.70 20.37
C PHE A 18 -24.69 -24.57 20.59
N ARG A 19 -24.06 -25.44 21.38
CA ARG A 19 -22.60 -25.50 21.52
C ARG A 19 -21.93 -26.36 20.44
N LYS A 20 -22.58 -27.43 19.96
CA LYS A 20 -22.03 -28.25 18.87
C LYS A 20 -21.94 -27.48 17.54
N ASN A 21 -22.93 -26.66 17.20
CA ASN A 21 -22.85 -25.82 16.00
C ASN A 21 -21.79 -24.71 16.08
N ARG A 22 -21.33 -24.30 17.27
CA ARG A 22 -20.28 -23.28 17.40
C ARG A 22 -18.87 -23.86 17.29
N ILE A 23 -18.70 -25.15 17.59
CA ILE A 23 -17.41 -25.85 17.43
C ILE A 23 -17.28 -26.39 15.99
N GLU A 24 -18.38 -26.82 15.38
CA GLU A 24 -18.38 -27.31 14.00
C GLU A 24 -18.27 -26.19 12.94
N VAL A 25 -18.71 -24.97 13.28
CA VAL A 25 -18.44 -23.76 12.46
C VAL A 25 -17.00 -23.26 12.65
N ARG A 26 -16.38 -23.49 13.81
CA ARG A 26 -14.96 -23.16 14.04
C ARG A 26 -13.98 -24.18 13.44
N ALA A 27 -14.39 -25.44 13.33
CA ALA A 27 -13.61 -26.50 12.67
C ALA A 27 -13.65 -26.43 11.13
N LYS A 28 -14.54 -25.60 10.55
CA LYS A 28 -14.54 -25.30 9.09
C LYS A 28 -13.80 -24.01 8.72
N GLU A 29 -13.36 -23.22 9.69
CA GLU A 29 -12.45 -22.07 9.49
C GLU A 29 -10.96 -22.43 9.69
N GLU A 30 -10.67 -23.67 10.06
CA GLU A 30 -9.30 -24.24 10.15
C GLU A 30 -8.96 -25.08 8.90
N SER A 31 -9.49 -24.71 7.74
CA SER A 31 -8.88 -25.05 6.43
C SER A 31 -7.97 -23.90 5.95
N SER A 32 -7.34 -23.25 6.92
CA SER A 32 -6.17 -22.39 6.74
C SER A 32 -5.05 -23.26 6.20
N TRP A 33 -4.50 -22.85 5.05
CA TRP A 33 -3.51 -23.52 4.23
C TRP A 33 -2.14 -23.70 4.91
N CYS A 34 -2.11 -24.34 6.08
CA CYS A 34 -0.93 -24.58 6.86
C CYS A 34 -1.11 -25.88 7.65
N GLN A 35 -0.98 -27.04 7.00
CA GLN A 35 -0.17 -28.17 7.51
C GLN A 35 -0.33 -29.46 6.67
N SER A 36 0.83 -30.04 6.35
CA SER A 36 1.11 -31.45 6.03
C SER A 36 0.96 -31.92 4.58
N ILE A 37 2.06 -31.84 3.83
CA ILE A 37 2.40 -32.81 2.77
C ILE A 37 3.87 -33.25 2.95
N PRO A 38 4.16 -34.55 3.11
CA PRO A 38 5.52 -35.06 3.14
C PRO A 38 5.98 -35.37 1.72
N PHE A 39 7.08 -34.77 1.25
CA PHE A 39 7.76 -35.27 0.06
C PHE A 39 9.28 -35.23 0.23
N PHE A 40 9.86 -36.42 0.26
CA PHE A 40 11.29 -36.67 0.06
C PHE A 40 11.68 -36.23 -1.36
N GLY A 41 12.58 -35.26 -1.46
CA GLY A 41 13.23 -34.84 -2.70
C GLY A 41 14.73 -34.64 -2.46
N ARG A 42 15.56 -35.25 -3.30
CA ARG A 42 17.02 -35.35 -3.15
C ARG A 42 17.70 -33.98 -2.96
N ARG A 43 18.61 -33.92 -1.98
CA ARG A 43 19.47 -32.78 -1.67
C ARG A 43 20.33 -32.39 -2.86
N ARG A 44 20.02 -31.26 -3.50
CA ARG A 44 20.97 -30.45 -4.27
C ARG A 44 21.43 -29.30 -3.37
N SER A 45 22.71 -28.95 -3.44
CA SER A 45 23.42 -28.07 -2.49
C SER A 45 22.65 -26.79 -2.12
N LYS A 46 22.03 -26.77 -0.94
CA LYS A 46 21.10 -25.72 -0.46
C LYS A 46 21.77 -24.48 0.14
N ARG A 47 23.09 -24.51 0.37
CA ARG A 47 23.69 -23.61 1.37
C ARG A 47 23.96 -22.18 0.88
N ILE A 48 24.11 -21.98 -0.42
CA ILE A 48 24.39 -20.64 -0.99
C ILE A 48 23.09 -19.97 -1.45
N VAL A 49 22.20 -20.71 -2.11
CA VAL A 49 20.92 -20.16 -2.59
C VAL A 49 19.97 -19.79 -1.45
N SER A 50 19.97 -20.50 -0.31
CA SER A 50 19.08 -20.16 0.80
C SER A 50 19.48 -18.86 1.49
N GLU A 51 20.78 -18.55 1.58
CA GLU A 51 21.27 -17.39 2.32
C GLU A 51 20.98 -16.09 1.55
N PHE A 52 21.22 -16.07 0.23
CA PHE A 52 20.86 -14.93 -0.63
C PHE A 52 19.34 -14.71 -0.73
N VAL A 53 18.57 -15.80 -0.86
CA VAL A 53 17.10 -15.69 -0.94
C VAL A 53 16.49 -15.26 0.40
N GLU A 54 17.03 -15.69 1.55
CA GLU A 54 16.53 -15.25 2.87
C GLU A 54 16.86 -13.78 3.17
N GLU A 55 18.03 -13.29 2.74
CA GLU A 55 18.45 -11.90 2.94
C GLU A 55 17.64 -10.90 2.09
N ASP A 56 17.44 -11.21 0.80
CA ASP A 56 16.60 -10.39 -0.11
C ASP A 56 15.13 -10.38 0.34
N ASN A 57 14.63 -11.52 0.83
CA ASN A 57 13.28 -11.67 1.36
C ASN A 57 13.10 -10.85 2.66
N SER A 58 14.14 -10.72 3.48
CA SER A 58 14.14 -9.87 4.67
C SER A 58 14.16 -8.38 4.33
N GLU A 59 14.96 -7.99 3.32
CA GLU A 59 15.06 -6.59 2.91
C GLU A 59 13.79 -6.09 2.22
N CYS A 60 13.18 -6.90 1.34
CA CYS A 60 11.89 -6.57 0.71
C CYS A 60 10.80 -6.28 1.77
N VAL A 61 10.71 -7.12 2.82
CA VAL A 61 9.76 -6.91 3.92
C VAL A 61 9.98 -5.59 4.62
N LYS A 62 11.24 -5.20 4.88
CA LYS A 62 11.56 -3.92 5.50
C LYS A 62 11.13 -2.75 4.62
N VAL A 63 11.47 -2.78 3.33
CA VAL A 63 11.10 -1.71 2.38
C VAL A 63 9.58 -1.58 2.26
N ILE A 64 8.83 -2.68 2.17
CA ILE A 64 7.36 -2.65 2.12
C ILE A 64 6.78 -2.08 3.42
N LYS A 65 7.33 -2.43 4.58
CA LYS A 65 6.88 -1.89 5.87
C LYS A 65 7.16 -0.39 5.97
N GLU A 66 8.34 0.05 5.54
CA GLU A 66 8.69 1.47 5.48
C GLU A 66 7.80 2.24 4.51
N PHE A 67 7.48 1.65 3.36
CA PHE A 67 6.53 2.21 2.40
C PHE A 67 5.16 2.43 3.04
N ASN A 68 4.62 1.40 3.70
CA ASN A 68 3.33 1.50 4.38
C ASN A 68 3.32 2.58 5.49
N ASN A 69 4.42 2.69 6.25
CA ASN A 69 4.57 3.75 7.26
C ASN A 69 4.63 5.15 6.62
N ALA A 70 5.39 5.31 5.53
CA ALA A 70 5.45 6.56 4.79
C ALA A 70 4.08 6.96 4.22
N LEU A 71 3.29 5.98 3.74
CA LEU A 71 1.91 6.19 3.29
C LEU A 71 0.99 6.65 4.41
N ALA A 72 1.13 6.10 5.62
CA ALA A 72 0.36 6.56 6.77
C ALA A 72 0.68 8.04 7.08
N VAL A 73 1.96 8.40 7.12
CA VAL A 73 2.40 9.79 7.32
C VAL A 73 1.92 10.71 6.20
N PHE A 74 1.96 10.24 4.94
CA PHE A 74 1.44 10.99 3.80
C PHE A 74 -0.04 11.33 3.98
N ARG A 75 -0.85 10.33 4.38
CA ARG A 75 -2.28 10.50 4.63
C ARG A 75 -2.56 11.50 5.75
N ASP A 76 -1.78 11.45 6.83
CA ASP A 76 -1.89 12.39 7.94
C ASP A 76 -1.57 13.83 7.47
N HIS A 77 -0.56 14.01 6.63
CA HIS A 77 -0.27 15.32 6.04
C HIS A 77 -1.42 15.84 5.16
N LEU A 78 -2.05 14.98 4.35
CA LEU A 78 -3.18 15.38 3.49
C LEU A 78 -4.39 15.89 4.28
N VAL A 79 -4.55 15.51 5.55
CA VAL A 79 -5.65 15.97 6.42
C VAL A 79 -5.52 17.46 6.76
N HIS A 80 -4.34 18.05 6.64
CA HIS A 80 -4.10 19.47 6.93
C HIS A 80 -4.40 20.41 5.76
N ILE A 81 -4.56 19.87 4.54
CA ILE A 81 -4.93 20.68 3.38
C ILE A 81 -6.33 21.28 3.61
N ALA A 82 -6.49 22.57 3.27
CA ALA A 82 -7.71 23.37 3.49
C ALA A 82 -8.07 23.64 4.95
N LYS A 83 -7.16 23.37 5.91
CA LYS A 83 -7.32 23.72 7.33
C LYS A 83 -6.49 24.96 7.69
N GLN A 84 -6.65 25.47 8.91
CA GLN A 84 -5.86 26.61 9.41
C GLN A 84 -4.34 26.35 9.44
N GLN A 85 -3.93 25.08 9.46
CA GLN A 85 -2.53 24.65 9.42
C GLN A 85 -1.98 24.53 8.00
N ASP A 86 -2.82 24.78 6.99
CA ASP A 86 -2.41 24.70 5.60
C ASP A 86 -1.47 25.86 5.27
N GLY A 87 -0.21 25.53 4.99
CA GLY A 87 0.85 26.49 4.73
C GLY A 87 1.98 25.88 3.91
N PRO A 88 2.93 26.70 3.45
CA PRO A 88 3.98 26.26 2.56
C PRO A 88 4.87 25.16 3.18
N GLU A 89 5.09 25.19 4.49
CA GLU A 89 5.84 24.16 5.20
C GLU A 89 5.16 22.79 5.12
N ILE A 90 3.84 22.75 5.29
CA ILE A 90 3.06 21.52 5.19
C ILE A 90 2.98 21.05 3.73
N ARG A 91 2.81 21.96 2.77
CA ARG A 91 2.87 21.64 1.32
C ARG A 91 4.21 21.01 0.94
N ASP A 92 5.32 21.55 1.44
CA ASP A 92 6.65 20.98 1.18
C ASP A 92 6.82 19.58 1.81
N ARG A 93 6.32 19.37 3.04
CA ARG A 93 6.31 18.04 3.68
C ARG A 93 5.46 17.02 2.93
N ILE A 94 4.31 17.43 2.36
CA ILE A 94 3.48 16.60 1.50
C ILE A 94 4.27 16.18 0.27
N ARG A 95 4.94 17.13 -0.40
CA ARG A 95 5.79 16.85 -1.57
C ARG A 95 6.93 15.89 -1.23
N GLU A 96 7.62 16.11 -0.11
CA GLU A 96 8.73 15.27 0.33
C GLU A 96 8.27 13.85 0.69
N THR A 97 7.20 13.72 1.46
CA THR A 97 6.65 12.40 1.83
C THR A 97 6.12 11.66 0.60
N ARG A 98 5.51 12.36 -0.36
CA ARG A 98 5.08 11.78 -1.65
C ARG A 98 6.26 11.18 -2.41
N ARG A 99 7.37 11.93 -2.55
CA ARG A 99 8.59 11.43 -3.22
C ARG A 99 9.15 10.21 -2.50
N LYS A 100 9.21 10.24 -1.16
CA LYS A 100 9.64 9.08 -0.36
C LYS A 100 8.75 7.85 -0.61
N CYS A 101 7.43 8.02 -0.67
CA CYS A 101 6.50 6.93 -0.99
C CYS A 101 6.76 6.36 -2.40
N LEU A 102 7.00 7.23 -3.39
CA LEU A 102 7.34 6.82 -4.75
C LEU A 102 8.64 6.01 -4.79
N GLU A 103 9.70 6.50 -4.14
CA GLU A 103 11.01 5.85 -4.07
C GLU A 103 10.92 4.46 -3.43
N LEU A 104 10.21 4.35 -2.29
CA LEU A 104 10.03 3.07 -1.61
C LEU A 104 9.18 2.08 -2.42
N CYS A 105 8.15 2.56 -3.11
CA CYS A 105 7.32 1.72 -3.98
C CYS A 105 8.13 1.16 -5.17
N VAL A 106 8.95 2.00 -5.81
CA VAL A 106 9.83 1.58 -6.91
C VAL A 106 10.89 0.61 -6.41
N SER A 107 11.54 0.91 -5.28
CA SER A 107 12.54 0.04 -4.67
C SER A 107 11.98 -1.35 -4.33
N ALA A 108 10.79 -1.40 -3.69
CA ALA A 108 10.13 -2.68 -3.39
C ALA A 108 9.79 -3.47 -4.67
N ASN A 109 9.34 -2.78 -5.72
CA ASN A 109 9.06 -3.38 -7.02
C ASN A 109 10.33 -3.96 -7.67
N ASP A 110 11.43 -3.23 -7.65
CA ASP A 110 12.70 -3.63 -8.26
C ASP A 110 13.34 -4.82 -7.53
N ILE A 111 13.05 -5.01 -6.24
CA ILE A 111 13.47 -6.19 -5.47
C ILE A 111 12.59 -7.40 -5.80
N ILE A 112 11.27 -7.25 -5.78
CA ILE A 112 10.35 -8.40 -5.82
C ILE A 112 10.07 -8.89 -7.24
N MET A 113 9.90 -7.98 -8.21
CA MET A 113 9.45 -8.35 -9.56
C MET A 113 10.42 -9.25 -10.33
N PRO A 114 11.75 -9.10 -10.22
CA PRO A 114 12.68 -10.03 -10.85
C PRO A 114 12.51 -11.47 -10.34
N GLN A 115 12.31 -11.64 -9.03
CA GLN A 115 12.10 -12.96 -8.41
C GLN A 115 10.79 -13.58 -8.90
N ILE A 116 9.70 -12.82 -8.88
CA ILE A 116 8.39 -13.27 -9.36
C ILE A 116 8.44 -13.68 -10.83
N LYS A 117 9.08 -12.89 -11.70
CA LYS A 117 9.22 -13.23 -13.13
C LYS A 117 10.06 -14.49 -13.34
N SER A 118 11.09 -14.70 -12.53
CA SER A 118 11.90 -15.93 -12.57
C SER A 118 11.08 -17.15 -12.17
N ASP A 119 10.35 -17.08 -11.05
CA ASP A 119 9.50 -18.17 -10.56
C ASP A 119 8.45 -18.58 -11.60
N VAL A 120 7.82 -17.59 -12.24
CA VAL A 120 6.85 -17.83 -13.32
C VAL A 120 7.50 -18.49 -14.53
N ALA A 121 8.70 -18.06 -14.92
CA ALA A 121 9.44 -18.67 -16.03
C ALA A 121 9.81 -20.13 -15.75
N ASP A 122 10.08 -20.46 -14.48
CA ASP A 122 10.36 -21.82 -14.01
C ASP A 122 9.08 -22.65 -13.78
N GLY A 123 7.89 -22.08 -14.02
CA GLY A 123 6.59 -22.73 -13.85
C GLY A 123 6.15 -22.89 -12.39
N ILE A 124 6.79 -22.15 -11.47
CA ILE A 124 6.46 -22.13 -10.05
C ILE A 124 5.25 -21.21 -9.86
N PRO A 125 4.18 -21.65 -9.16
CA PRO A 125 3.04 -20.80 -8.89
C PRO A 125 3.45 -19.63 -7.99
N VAL A 126 2.98 -18.42 -8.34
CA VAL A 126 3.25 -17.20 -7.57
C VAL A 126 2.35 -17.17 -6.34
N ASP A 127 2.91 -17.53 -5.19
CA ASP A 127 2.28 -17.43 -3.87
C ASP A 127 3.16 -16.57 -2.94
N SER A 128 3.35 -15.31 -3.31
CA SER A 128 4.15 -14.35 -2.55
C SER A 128 3.28 -13.40 -1.74
N GLN A 129 3.25 -13.60 -0.41
CA GLN A 129 2.59 -12.67 0.51
C GLN A 129 3.15 -11.23 0.40
N GLN A 130 4.41 -11.10 0.03
CA GLN A 130 5.04 -9.78 -0.16
C GLN A 130 4.50 -9.06 -1.38
N LEU A 131 4.28 -9.78 -2.48
CA LEU A 131 3.65 -9.22 -3.67
C LEU A 131 2.24 -8.73 -3.35
N VAL A 132 1.46 -9.53 -2.62
CA VAL A 132 0.12 -9.14 -2.15
C VAL A 132 0.17 -7.86 -1.31
N ASN A 133 1.09 -7.79 -0.34
CA ASN A 133 1.26 -6.62 0.52
C ASN A 133 1.66 -5.37 -0.26
N LEU A 134 2.60 -5.51 -1.20
CA LEU A 134 3.05 -4.42 -2.05
C LEU A 134 1.90 -3.93 -2.94
N VAL A 135 1.18 -4.82 -3.61
CA VAL A 135 0.00 -4.47 -4.43
C VAL A 135 -1.04 -3.72 -3.61
N CYS A 136 -1.32 -4.15 -2.37
CA CYS A 136 -2.26 -3.46 -1.49
C CYS A 136 -1.77 -2.06 -1.11
N CYS A 137 -0.49 -1.91 -0.74
CA CYS A 137 0.08 -0.60 -0.42
C CYS A 137 0.07 0.33 -1.64
N THR A 138 0.41 -0.17 -2.82
CA THR A 138 0.43 0.58 -4.08
C THR A 138 -0.98 1.02 -4.49
N GLN A 139 -2.00 0.17 -4.33
CA GLN A 139 -3.41 0.55 -4.55
C GLN A 139 -3.84 1.69 -3.62
N LEU A 140 -3.49 1.60 -2.33
CA LEU A 140 -3.75 2.67 -1.38
C LEU A 140 -3.01 3.95 -1.80
N PHE A 141 -1.77 3.84 -2.28
CA PHE A 141 -1.00 4.99 -2.71
C PHE A 141 -1.62 5.71 -3.89
N VAL A 142 -2.02 4.99 -4.95
CA VAL A 142 -2.74 5.56 -6.11
C VAL A 142 -3.96 6.36 -5.65
N ARG A 143 -4.75 5.80 -4.73
CA ARG A 143 -5.92 6.50 -4.17
C ARG A 143 -5.54 7.81 -3.48
N GLU A 144 -4.51 7.78 -2.63
CA GLU A 144 -4.07 8.98 -1.90
C GLU A 144 -3.41 10.01 -2.83
N LEU A 145 -2.77 9.60 -3.93
CA LEU A 145 -2.25 10.51 -4.94
C LEU A 145 -3.38 11.25 -5.66
N HIS A 146 -4.45 10.56 -6.08
CA HIS A 146 -5.62 11.23 -6.65
C HIS A 146 -6.27 12.19 -5.66
N LYS A 147 -6.37 11.79 -4.38
CA LYS A 147 -6.86 12.68 -3.33
C LYS A 147 -5.96 13.91 -3.17
N CYS A 148 -4.64 13.72 -3.17
CA CYS A 148 -3.65 14.80 -3.11
C CYS A 148 -3.81 15.76 -4.30
N GLN A 149 -3.92 15.24 -5.52
CA GLN A 149 -4.16 16.03 -6.74
C GLN A 149 -5.40 16.91 -6.61
N ASN A 150 -6.53 16.31 -6.22
CA ASN A 150 -7.81 17.02 -6.07
C ASN A 150 -7.73 18.10 -4.98
N LEU A 151 -7.09 17.78 -3.85
CA LEU A 151 -6.93 18.72 -2.73
C LEU A 151 -6.04 19.90 -3.12
N VAL A 152 -4.92 19.65 -3.80
CA VAL A 152 -4.01 20.71 -4.27
C VAL A 152 -4.71 21.56 -5.32
N GLN A 153 -5.40 20.95 -6.29
CA GLN A 153 -6.12 21.66 -7.34
C GLN A 153 -7.25 22.55 -6.79
N ALA A 154 -7.98 22.08 -5.77
CA ALA A 154 -9.04 22.87 -5.14
C ALA A 154 -8.51 23.97 -4.21
N ASN A 155 -7.29 23.84 -3.70
CA ASN A 155 -6.70 24.75 -2.71
C ASN A 155 -5.32 25.24 -3.20
N PRO A 156 -5.31 26.11 -4.24
CA PRO A 156 -4.07 26.64 -4.79
C PRO A 156 -3.30 27.42 -3.72
N MET A 157 -1.98 27.28 -3.74
CA MET A 157 -1.09 27.94 -2.81
C MET A 157 0.12 28.49 -3.55
N ASP A 158 0.44 29.75 -3.30
CA ASP A 158 1.66 30.36 -3.80
C ASP A 158 2.85 29.96 -2.92
N MET A 159 3.80 29.25 -3.52
CA MET A 159 5.01 28.73 -2.87
C MET A 159 6.26 29.57 -3.21
N THR A 160 6.12 30.63 -4.00
CA THR A 160 7.24 31.42 -4.55
C THR A 160 8.13 31.97 -3.44
N ALA A 161 7.53 32.71 -2.50
CA ALA A 161 8.27 33.32 -1.39
C ALA A 161 8.94 32.28 -0.45
N PHE A 162 8.39 31.08 -0.37
CA PHE A 162 8.95 29.99 0.45
C PHE A 162 10.20 29.41 -0.20
N TYR A 163 10.15 29.11 -1.50
CA TYR A 163 11.29 28.55 -2.22
C TYR A 163 12.40 29.58 -2.51
N GLU A 164 12.08 30.87 -2.60
CA GLU A 164 13.10 31.92 -2.67
C GLU A 164 13.91 32.05 -1.37
N LYS A 165 13.27 31.83 -0.21
CA LYS A 165 13.92 31.92 1.11
C LYS A 165 14.67 30.65 1.50
N LYS A 166 14.25 29.49 0.99
CA LYS A 166 14.90 28.20 1.27
C LYS A 166 15.99 27.97 0.21
N PRO A 167 17.29 28.11 0.53
CA PRO A 167 18.34 27.80 -0.44
C PRO A 167 18.20 26.34 -0.88
N ARG A 168 17.91 26.12 -2.17
CA ARG A 168 17.91 24.78 -2.77
C ARG A 168 19.33 24.21 -2.58
N SER A 169 19.46 23.05 -1.92
CA SER A 169 20.78 22.40 -1.74
C SER A 169 21.31 21.73 -3.03
N SER A 170 20.67 21.95 -4.18
CA SER A 170 21.11 21.48 -5.48
C SER A 170 21.94 22.57 -6.16
N GLY A 171 23.11 22.23 -6.73
CA GLY A 171 24.03 23.13 -7.47
C GLY A 171 23.48 23.87 -8.69
N VAL A 172 22.14 23.95 -8.83
CA VAL A 172 21.38 24.70 -9.83
C VAL A 172 21.20 26.18 -9.42
N SER A 173 21.46 26.54 -8.16
CA SER A 173 21.35 27.95 -7.68
C SER A 173 22.30 28.93 -8.39
N VAL A 174 23.36 28.42 -9.02
CA VAL A 174 24.31 29.21 -9.82
C VAL A 174 23.79 29.44 -11.25
N LEU A 175 22.97 28.54 -11.79
CA LEU A 175 22.40 28.68 -13.13
C LEU A 175 21.23 29.68 -13.16
N ASP A 176 20.48 29.80 -12.07
CA ASP A 176 19.40 30.80 -11.92
C ASP A 176 19.91 32.25 -12.04
N ARG A 177 21.20 32.51 -11.80
CA ARG A 177 21.80 33.86 -11.90
C ARG A 177 22.51 34.14 -13.23
N LEU A 178 22.71 33.13 -14.08
CA LEU A 178 23.59 33.23 -15.26
C LEU A 178 22.84 33.28 -16.61
N VAL A 179 21.52 33.16 -16.64
CA VAL A 179 20.79 33.16 -17.91
C VAL A 179 19.95 34.42 -18.08
N LEU A 180 20.43 35.27 -19.00
CA LEU A 180 19.82 36.50 -19.55
C LEU A 180 18.47 36.30 -20.28
N PHE A 181 17.70 35.28 -19.94
CA PHE A 181 16.30 35.17 -20.34
C PHE A 181 15.47 35.54 -19.13
N LYS A 182 14.53 36.48 -19.29
CA LYS A 182 13.46 36.73 -18.31
C LYS A 182 12.94 35.38 -17.82
N LEU A 183 13.30 35.01 -16.60
CA LEU A 183 12.80 33.79 -15.96
C LEU A 183 11.29 33.97 -15.96
N LEU A 184 10.57 33.22 -16.81
CA LEU A 184 9.12 33.22 -16.74
C LEU A 184 8.76 32.93 -15.27
N PRO A 185 7.78 33.64 -14.68
CA PRO A 185 7.36 33.35 -13.31
C PRO A 185 7.03 31.86 -13.23
N MET A 186 7.83 31.12 -12.46
CA MET A 186 7.66 29.68 -12.31
C MET A 186 6.38 29.47 -11.51
N ASP A 187 5.36 28.95 -12.18
CA ASP A 187 4.11 28.59 -11.54
C ASP A 187 4.31 27.29 -10.75
N TYR A 188 4.79 27.43 -9.52
CA TYR A 188 5.04 26.33 -8.59
C TYR A 188 3.81 25.49 -8.30
N HIS A 189 2.61 26.06 -8.43
CA HIS A 189 1.36 25.34 -8.24
C HIS A 189 1.09 24.43 -9.44
N LYS A 190 1.24 24.94 -10.66
CA LYS A 190 1.11 24.14 -11.88
C LYS A 190 2.19 23.04 -11.97
N GLU A 191 3.43 23.35 -11.61
CA GLU A 191 4.52 22.36 -11.54
C GLU A 191 4.17 21.22 -10.58
N GLU A 192 3.58 21.53 -9.43
CA GLU A 192 3.13 20.53 -8.45
C GLU A 192 2.10 19.58 -9.01
N LEU A 193 1.06 20.11 -9.63
CA LEU A 193 -0.01 19.33 -10.23
C LEU A 193 0.53 18.41 -11.33
N GLN A 194 1.46 18.92 -12.15
CA GLN A 194 2.13 18.11 -13.17
C GLN A 194 3.02 17.03 -12.55
N SER A 195 3.74 17.33 -11.46
CA SER A 195 4.51 16.32 -10.73
C SER A 195 3.61 15.23 -10.15
N ILE A 196 2.48 15.58 -9.53
CA ILE A 196 1.53 14.59 -8.98
C ILE A 196 0.98 13.71 -10.11
N THR A 197 0.63 14.31 -11.25
CA THR A 197 0.11 13.56 -12.41
C THR A 197 1.11 12.52 -12.91
N ARG A 198 2.38 12.91 -13.06
CA ARG A 198 3.46 11.98 -13.44
C ARG A 198 3.64 10.85 -12.43
N ASP A 199 3.57 11.18 -11.13
CA ASP A 199 3.69 10.18 -10.06
C ASP A 199 2.51 9.19 -10.11
N VAL A 200 1.28 9.67 -10.35
CA VAL A 200 0.08 8.82 -10.52
C VAL A 200 0.23 7.85 -11.69
N GLU A 201 0.64 8.35 -12.86
CA GLU A 201 0.84 7.53 -14.06
C GLU A 201 1.88 6.43 -13.78
N LYS A 202 3.06 6.81 -13.28
CA LYS A 202 4.15 5.88 -12.99
C LYS A 202 3.73 4.78 -12.01
N ILE A 203 3.05 5.14 -10.91
CA ILE A 203 2.61 4.16 -9.91
C ILE A 203 1.48 3.27 -10.45
N THR A 204 0.61 3.81 -11.30
CA THR A 204 -0.46 3.03 -11.93
C THR A 204 0.11 1.99 -12.89
N ASP A 205 1.13 2.33 -13.65
CA ASP A 205 1.82 1.40 -14.55
C ASP A 205 2.50 0.26 -13.77
N LEU A 206 3.24 0.59 -12.70
CA LEU A 206 3.83 -0.42 -11.80
C LEU A 206 2.76 -1.33 -11.18
N LEU A 207 1.65 -0.74 -10.73
CA LEU A 207 0.54 -1.50 -10.16
C LEU A 207 -0.07 -2.47 -11.18
N LYS A 208 -0.20 -2.04 -12.43
CA LYS A 208 -0.72 -2.88 -13.50
C LYS A 208 0.21 -4.08 -13.73
N GLU A 209 1.51 -3.84 -13.82
CA GLU A 209 2.52 -4.89 -13.96
C GLU A 209 2.46 -5.90 -12.80
N MET A 210 2.48 -5.43 -11.54
CA MET A 210 2.42 -6.31 -10.38
C MET A 210 1.13 -7.15 -10.33
N LYS A 211 0.00 -6.61 -10.79
CA LYS A 211 -1.29 -7.30 -10.80
C LYS A 211 -1.35 -8.47 -11.78
N GLU A 212 -0.51 -8.48 -12.83
CA GLU A 212 -0.46 -9.60 -13.79
C GLU A 212 0.00 -10.90 -13.11
N PHE A 213 0.73 -10.79 -12.00
CA PHE A 213 1.29 -11.91 -11.26
C PHE A 213 0.54 -12.22 -9.96
N MET A 214 -0.55 -11.51 -9.65
CA MET A 214 -1.33 -11.77 -8.45
C MET A 214 -2.08 -13.11 -8.59
N PRO A 215 -2.07 -13.96 -7.54
CA PRO A 215 -2.87 -15.19 -7.54
C PRO A 215 -4.35 -14.83 -7.68
N CYS A 216 -4.92 -15.13 -8.85
CA CYS A 216 -6.32 -14.87 -9.14
C CYS A 216 -7.15 -16.00 -8.55
N GLU A 217 -7.65 -15.84 -7.32
CA GLU A 217 -8.79 -16.66 -6.90
C GLU A 217 -9.95 -16.36 -7.85
N ARG A 218 -10.55 -17.39 -8.45
CA ARG A 218 -11.79 -17.28 -9.26
C ARG A 218 -13.00 -16.93 -8.38
N THR A 219 -12.88 -15.89 -7.57
CA THR A 219 -13.94 -15.35 -6.74
C THR A 219 -13.96 -13.85 -6.98
N ASP A 220 -14.90 -13.41 -7.82
CA ASP A 220 -15.21 -12.02 -8.18
C ASP A 220 -15.58 -11.16 -6.96
N LYS A 221 -14.61 -10.88 -6.11
CA LYS A 221 -14.66 -9.84 -5.09
C LYS A 221 -13.34 -9.11 -5.15
N LEU A 222 -13.27 -8.19 -6.11
CA LEU A 222 -12.28 -7.12 -6.13
C LEU A 222 -12.17 -6.57 -4.70
N LEU A 223 -11.02 -6.80 -4.05
CA LEU A 223 -10.79 -6.49 -2.63
C LEU A 223 -10.95 -5.00 -2.29
N LEU A 224 -11.14 -4.13 -3.29
CA LEU A 224 -11.32 -2.68 -3.10
C LEU A 224 -12.25 -2.00 -4.12
N ASP A 225 -12.99 -2.72 -4.98
CA ASP A 225 -13.82 -2.06 -6.00
C ASP A 225 -15.30 -1.94 -5.58
N GLU A 226 -15.99 -0.93 -6.12
CA GLU A 226 -17.43 -0.60 -5.94
C GLU A 226 -17.85 0.35 -4.78
N ASN A 227 -16.94 1.03 -4.07
CA ASN A 227 -17.34 2.14 -3.17
C ASN A 227 -16.94 3.54 -3.64
N PHE A 228 -16.19 3.65 -4.74
CA PHE A 228 -15.63 4.91 -5.22
C PHE A 228 -16.64 5.80 -5.94
N LEU A 229 -17.66 5.26 -6.61
CA LEU A 229 -18.70 6.10 -7.24
C LEU A 229 -19.66 6.77 -6.23
N ARG A 230 -19.66 6.35 -4.95
CA ARG A 230 -20.55 6.96 -3.94
C ARG A 230 -20.03 8.25 -3.32
N TRP A 231 -18.75 8.58 -3.47
CA TRP A 231 -18.27 9.88 -2.99
C TRP A 231 -18.63 11.02 -3.95
N ASN A 232 -18.81 10.70 -5.24
CA ASN A 232 -19.20 11.67 -6.28
C ASN A 232 -20.69 12.07 -6.28
N LYS A 233 -21.54 11.44 -5.44
CA LYS A 233 -22.99 11.72 -5.37
C LYS A 233 -23.46 12.41 -4.10
N ARG A 234 -22.57 12.73 -3.16
CA ARG A 234 -22.93 13.44 -1.91
C ARG A 234 -22.66 14.95 -1.94
N ALA A 235 -22.40 15.50 -3.12
CA ALA A 235 -22.19 16.93 -3.35
C ALA A 235 -23.12 17.50 -4.44
N ARG A 236 -24.40 17.13 -4.41
CA ARG A 236 -25.48 17.86 -5.09
C ARG A 236 -26.69 17.93 -4.17
#